data_AF-A0A1C7Z4G9-F1
#
_entry.id   AF-A0A1C7Z4G9-F1
#
_cell.length_a   1.000
_cell.length_b   1.000
_cell.length_c   1.000
_cell.angle_alpha   90.00
_cell.angle_beta   90.00
_cell.angle_gamma   90.00
#
_symmetry.space_group_name_H-M   'P 1'
#
loop_
_entity.id
_entity.type
_entity.pdbx_description
1 polymer ?
#
loop_
_entity_poly.entity_id
_entity_poly.type
_entity_poly.pdbx_seq_one_letter_code
_entity_poly.pdbx_strand_id
1 'polypeptide(L)'
;MRTWFVSCVSFCWFFFSPLSLSQISFDLESAKKQGLILYNMSLGKQVNNQAAPLIEVAAKAGDPESQYYMGEIERQKSMFMTSEAQLWYQKAAGQGDIYSMLRLATADNKLCQLLKNCGLAVKTSEEWADSARILGEQRASQRNGEAMFQLYLLTGDLDWLVKSTDAGFPEGQDWLAVQYQEGAGFFLIPGKRDEEIERLFRAAAHAGYVPAMGNLAMYLLSKKDLVGAGNWIKAAAEHGHFGAVSSYGAWSAHAPDRVGLPLDLVKAYGLIYLLAEAEPGAYGYGERKLKKISDMMSDEQIEAGKAFAEEWKKTHPPLSRFLPKYGF
;
A
#
# COMPACT_ATOMS: atom_id res chain seq x y z
N MET A 1 -73.65 22.46 -35.08
CA MET A 1 -73.12 22.57 -33.70
C MET A 1 -72.19 21.39 -33.46
N ARG A 2 -70.96 21.68 -33.03
CA ARG A 2 -69.81 20.77 -33.03
C ARG A 2 -69.87 19.77 -31.87
N THR A 3 -69.66 18.50 -32.18
CA THR A 3 -69.38 17.41 -31.24
C THR A 3 -67.91 17.46 -30.81
N TRP A 4 -67.64 17.35 -29.51
CA TRP A 4 -66.28 17.27 -28.96
C TRP A 4 -65.94 15.81 -28.65
N PHE A 5 -64.90 15.28 -29.30
CA PHE A 5 -64.24 14.03 -28.93
C PHE A 5 -63.17 14.33 -27.89
N VAL A 6 -63.26 13.70 -26.71
CA VAL A 6 -62.19 13.69 -25.71
C VAL A 6 -61.25 12.54 -26.04
N SER A 7 -59.98 12.85 -26.32
CA SER A 7 -58.93 11.86 -26.54
C SER A 7 -58.12 11.68 -25.26
N CYS A 8 -58.16 10.49 -24.65
CA CYS A 8 -57.32 10.13 -23.51
C CYS A 8 -55.89 9.85 -23.99
N VAL A 9 -54.94 10.67 -23.57
CA VAL A 9 -53.51 10.41 -23.73
C VAL A 9 -53.02 9.64 -22.51
N SER A 10 -52.68 8.35 -22.69
CA SER A 10 -52.03 7.54 -21.66
C SER A 10 -50.57 7.96 -21.50
N PHE A 11 -50.25 8.58 -20.36
CA PHE A 11 -48.88 8.87 -19.94
C PHE A 11 -48.24 7.59 -19.36
N CYS A 12 -47.37 6.93 -20.12
CA CYS A 12 -46.51 5.88 -19.57
C CYS A 12 -45.43 6.53 -18.69
N TRP A 13 -45.61 6.45 -17.37
CA TRP A 13 -44.56 6.78 -16.42
C TRP A 13 -43.52 5.65 -16.43
N PHE A 14 -42.38 5.89 -17.07
CA PHE A 14 -41.19 5.07 -16.84
C PHE A 14 -40.74 5.32 -15.40
N PHE A 15 -41.06 4.38 -14.51
CA PHE A 15 -40.41 4.28 -13.20
C PHE A 15 -38.93 3.95 -13.44
N PHE A 16 -38.07 4.97 -13.47
CA PHE A 16 -36.64 4.77 -13.25
C PHE A 16 -36.46 4.38 -11.79
N SER A 17 -36.33 3.08 -11.53
CA SER A 17 -35.99 2.57 -10.21
C SER A 17 -34.65 3.17 -9.75
N PRO A 18 -34.55 3.75 -8.54
CA PRO A 18 -33.29 4.29 -7.99
C PRO A 18 -32.23 3.21 -7.67
N LEU A 19 -32.52 1.95 -7.99
CA LEU A 19 -31.68 0.77 -7.77
C LEU A 19 -30.47 0.63 -8.70
N SER A 20 -30.21 1.57 -9.62
CA SER A 20 -29.14 1.44 -10.60
C SER A 20 -27.82 2.13 -10.20
N LEU A 21 -27.86 3.31 -9.59
CA LEU A 21 -26.64 4.11 -9.34
C LEU A 21 -25.89 3.71 -8.06
N SER A 22 -26.63 3.41 -6.98
CA SER A 22 -26.01 3.01 -5.70
C SER A 22 -25.33 1.65 -5.81
N GLN A 23 -25.96 0.69 -6.48
CA GLN A 23 -25.39 -0.63 -6.72
C GLN A 23 -24.11 -0.55 -7.55
N ILE A 24 -24.11 0.24 -8.63
CA ILE A 24 -22.91 0.47 -9.45
C ILE A 24 -21.79 1.08 -8.61
N SER A 25 -22.07 2.10 -7.80
CA SER A 25 -21.05 2.71 -6.95
C SER A 25 -20.46 1.72 -5.93
N PHE A 26 -21.29 0.84 -5.37
CA PHE A 26 -20.84 -0.20 -4.44
C PHE A 26 -19.95 -1.23 -5.14
N ASP A 27 -20.33 -1.63 -6.35
CA ASP A 27 -19.57 -2.59 -7.16
C ASP A 27 -18.20 -2.02 -7.57
N LEU A 28 -18.13 -0.71 -7.89
CA LEU A 28 -16.87 -0.02 -8.19
C LEU A 28 -15.92 0.04 -6.99
N GLU A 29 -16.42 0.45 -5.81
CA GLU A 29 -15.61 0.52 -4.59
C GLU A 29 -15.14 -0.87 -4.14
N SER A 30 -16.01 -1.88 -4.26
CA SER A 30 -15.64 -3.27 -3.97
C SER A 30 -14.54 -3.78 -4.90
N ALA A 31 -14.66 -3.54 -6.22
CA ALA A 31 -13.65 -3.91 -7.20
C ALA A 31 -12.32 -3.19 -6.94
N LYS A 32 -12.35 -1.88 -6.69
CA LYS A 32 -11.18 -1.09 -6.31
C LYS A 32 -10.49 -1.69 -5.08
N LYS A 33 -11.24 -1.92 -3.99
CA LYS A 33 -10.70 -2.47 -2.74
C LYS A 33 -10.04 -3.83 -2.95
N GLN A 34 -10.70 -4.75 -3.65
CA GLN A 34 -10.15 -6.07 -3.95
C GLN A 34 -8.91 -5.98 -4.83
N GLY A 35 -8.94 -5.12 -5.84
CA GLY A 35 -7.80 -4.84 -6.71
C GLY A 35 -6.58 -4.31 -5.95
N LEU A 36 -6.78 -3.36 -5.03
CA LEU A 36 -5.70 -2.81 -4.20
C LEU A 36 -5.14 -3.82 -3.19
N ILE A 37 -5.97 -4.72 -2.65
CA ILE A 37 -5.49 -5.85 -1.83
C ILE A 37 -4.54 -6.73 -2.64
N LEU A 38 -4.96 -7.14 -3.84
CA LEU A 38 -4.11 -7.97 -4.72
C LEU A 38 -2.84 -7.24 -5.15
N TYR A 39 -2.94 -5.95 -5.47
CA TYR A 39 -1.79 -5.12 -5.81
C TYR A 39 -0.77 -5.09 -4.66
N ASN A 40 -1.22 -4.83 -3.42
CA ASN A 40 -0.33 -4.78 -2.25
C ASN A 40 0.17 -6.14 -1.79
N MET A 41 -0.43 -7.23 -2.25
CA MET A 41 0.06 -8.58 -2.02
C MET A 41 1.20 -8.96 -3.00
N SER A 42 1.44 -8.21 -4.07
CA SER A 42 2.27 -8.63 -5.21
C SER A 42 3.79 -8.45 -5.02
N LEU A 43 4.57 -9.45 -5.46
CA LEU A 43 5.95 -9.28 -5.95
C LEU A 43 6.01 -9.76 -7.41
N GLY A 44 5.62 -8.90 -8.34
CA GLY A 44 5.92 -9.06 -9.76
C GLY A 44 4.72 -9.24 -10.68
N LYS A 45 5.02 -9.63 -11.93
CA LYS A 45 4.11 -9.47 -13.08
C LYS A 45 2.84 -10.32 -13.00
N GLN A 46 2.87 -11.49 -12.34
CA GLN A 46 1.74 -12.43 -12.34
C GLN A 46 0.56 -11.96 -11.50
N VAL A 47 0.79 -11.39 -10.32
CA VAL A 47 -0.28 -10.91 -9.43
C VAL A 47 -0.84 -9.56 -9.90
N ASN A 48 -0.01 -8.72 -10.54
CA ASN A 48 -0.48 -7.50 -11.20
C ASN A 48 -1.52 -7.79 -12.31
N ASN A 49 -1.46 -8.96 -12.97
CA ASN A 49 -2.46 -9.38 -13.95
C ASN A 49 -3.83 -9.70 -13.30
N GLN A 50 -3.87 -10.04 -12.02
CA GLN A 50 -5.11 -10.28 -11.29
C GLN A 50 -5.70 -8.99 -10.71
N ALA A 51 -4.85 -8.09 -10.24
CA ALA A 51 -5.27 -6.77 -9.74
C ALA A 51 -5.79 -5.87 -10.87
N ALA A 52 -5.15 -5.89 -12.06
CA ALA A 52 -5.43 -4.94 -13.13
C ALA A 52 -6.90 -4.92 -13.59
N PRO A 53 -7.57 -6.06 -13.88
CA PRO A 53 -8.97 -6.03 -14.32
C PRO A 53 -9.90 -5.40 -13.28
N LEU A 54 -9.64 -5.58 -11.99
CA LEU A 54 -10.45 -5.04 -10.90
C LEU A 54 -10.24 -3.53 -10.73
N ILE A 55 -8.98 -3.06 -10.77
CA ILE A 55 -8.66 -1.63 -10.66
C ILE A 55 -9.09 -0.88 -11.92
N GLU A 56 -8.98 -1.50 -13.10
CA GLU A 56 -9.32 -0.89 -14.39
C GLU A 56 -10.81 -0.50 -14.46
N VAL A 57 -11.69 -1.27 -13.83
CA VAL A 57 -13.13 -0.98 -13.75
C VAL A 57 -13.38 0.40 -13.10
N ALA A 58 -12.79 0.65 -11.93
CA ALA A 58 -12.90 1.94 -11.25
C ALA A 58 -12.13 3.06 -11.98
N ALA A 59 -10.96 2.74 -12.54
CA ALA A 59 -10.16 3.70 -13.31
C ALA A 59 -10.90 4.22 -14.56
N LYS A 60 -11.58 3.33 -15.29
CA LYS A 60 -12.44 3.65 -16.46
C LYS A 60 -13.67 4.46 -16.05
N ALA A 61 -14.18 4.25 -14.83
CA ALA A 61 -15.27 5.04 -14.27
C ALA A 61 -14.84 6.45 -13.80
N GLY A 62 -13.53 6.74 -13.77
CA GLY A 62 -13.01 8.06 -13.47
C GLY A 62 -12.30 8.20 -12.12
N ASP A 63 -12.22 7.16 -11.29
CA ASP A 63 -11.58 7.24 -9.97
C ASP A 63 -10.08 7.59 -10.09
N PRO A 64 -9.61 8.74 -9.59
CA PRO A 64 -8.24 9.20 -9.80
C PRO A 64 -7.19 8.29 -9.14
N GLU A 65 -7.52 7.68 -7.99
CA GLU A 65 -6.60 6.76 -7.33
C GLU A 65 -6.46 5.44 -8.11
N SER A 66 -7.56 4.88 -8.60
CA SER A 66 -7.52 3.70 -9.48
C SER A 66 -6.79 3.99 -10.79
N GLN A 67 -6.93 5.20 -11.34
CA GLN A 67 -6.14 5.64 -12.49
C GLN A 67 -4.64 5.70 -12.16
N TYR A 68 -4.26 6.24 -11.00
CA TYR A 68 -2.87 6.20 -10.53
C TYR A 68 -2.34 4.77 -10.45
N TYR A 69 -3.06 3.86 -9.79
CA TYR A 69 -2.64 2.47 -9.65
C TYR A 69 -2.63 1.69 -10.98
N MET A 70 -3.51 2.01 -11.93
CA MET A 70 -3.38 1.49 -13.30
C MET A 70 -2.09 1.98 -13.97
N GLY A 71 -1.71 3.24 -13.76
CA GLY A 71 -0.41 3.75 -14.17
C GLY A 71 0.76 2.95 -13.57
N GLU A 72 0.70 2.65 -12.26
CA GLU A 72 1.73 1.84 -11.59
C GLU A 72 1.79 0.42 -12.14
N ILE A 73 0.64 -0.22 -12.35
CA ILE A 73 0.57 -1.57 -12.93
C ILE A 73 1.21 -1.60 -14.31
N GLU A 74 0.86 -0.67 -15.20
CA GLU A 74 1.43 -0.62 -16.56
C GLU A 74 2.93 -0.32 -16.52
N ARG A 75 3.37 0.61 -15.67
CA ARG A 75 4.79 0.93 -15.49
C ARG A 75 5.57 -0.29 -15.01
N GLN A 76 5.06 -1.03 -14.03
CA GLN A 76 5.73 -2.20 -13.47
C GLN A 76 5.82 -3.39 -14.46
N LYS A 77 4.90 -3.52 -15.42
CA LYS A 77 4.97 -4.57 -16.46
C LYS A 77 6.20 -4.43 -17.37
N SER A 78 6.62 -3.19 -17.60
CA SER A 78 7.72 -2.83 -18.51
C SER A 78 8.96 -2.33 -17.76
N MET A 79 8.85 -1.97 -16.48
CA MET A 79 9.88 -1.30 -15.65
C MET A 79 10.25 0.12 -16.11
N PHE A 80 9.47 0.72 -17.00
CA PHE A 80 9.64 2.09 -17.50
C PHE A 80 8.29 2.70 -17.88
N MET A 81 8.27 4.01 -18.14
CA MET A 81 7.06 4.72 -18.55
C MET A 81 6.62 4.27 -19.96
N THR A 82 5.40 3.70 -20.06
CA THR A 82 4.77 3.36 -21.34
C THR A 82 3.73 4.41 -21.74
N SER A 83 3.27 4.37 -23.00
CA SER A 83 2.16 5.22 -23.47
C SER A 83 0.90 5.03 -22.63
N GLU A 84 0.59 3.79 -22.25
CA GLU A 84 -0.56 3.43 -21.45
C GLU A 84 -0.43 3.94 -20.02
N ALA A 85 0.73 3.74 -19.38
CA ALA A 85 1.00 4.25 -18.04
C ALA A 85 0.90 5.77 -18.00
N GLN A 86 1.50 6.45 -18.98
CA GLN A 86 1.46 7.90 -19.09
C GLN A 86 0.02 8.42 -19.23
N LEU A 87 -0.82 7.78 -20.04
CA LEU A 87 -2.22 8.16 -20.20
C LEU A 87 -3.00 8.04 -18.87
N TRP A 88 -2.77 6.97 -18.12
CA TRP A 88 -3.40 6.77 -16.83
C TRP A 88 -2.98 7.82 -15.80
N TYR A 89 -1.68 8.10 -15.68
CA TYR A 89 -1.20 9.17 -14.82
C TYR A 89 -1.74 10.54 -15.25
N GLN A 90 -1.82 10.84 -16.55
CA GLN A 90 -2.36 12.12 -17.01
C GLN A 90 -3.84 12.29 -16.66
N LYS A 91 -4.64 11.22 -16.71
CA LYS A 91 -6.05 11.26 -16.27
C LYS A 91 -6.15 11.56 -14.77
N ALA A 92 -5.37 10.87 -13.94
CA ALA A 92 -5.35 11.09 -12.49
C ALA A 92 -4.81 12.50 -12.13
N ALA A 93 -3.71 12.92 -12.75
CA ALA A 93 -3.12 14.24 -12.57
C ALA A 93 -4.07 15.36 -13.02
N GLY A 94 -4.85 15.16 -14.09
CA GLY A 94 -5.90 16.08 -14.52
C GLY A 94 -7.00 16.32 -13.48
N GLN A 95 -7.15 15.38 -12.52
CA GLN A 95 -8.07 15.47 -11.40
C GLN A 95 -7.40 15.95 -10.09
N GLY A 96 -6.12 16.35 -10.14
CA GLY A 96 -5.39 16.84 -8.98
C GLY A 96 -4.70 15.75 -8.14
N ASP A 97 -4.45 14.57 -8.71
CA ASP A 97 -3.59 13.56 -8.05
C ASP A 97 -2.12 13.98 -8.14
N ILE A 98 -1.53 14.36 -7.00
CA ILE A 98 -0.16 14.87 -6.94
C ILE A 98 0.85 13.73 -7.21
N TYR A 99 0.61 12.49 -6.76
CA TYR A 99 1.53 11.39 -7.04
C TYR A 99 1.68 11.11 -8.55
N SER A 100 0.59 11.18 -9.32
CA SER A 100 0.64 11.09 -10.77
C SER A 100 1.43 12.24 -11.40
N MET A 101 1.27 13.47 -10.88
CA MET A 101 2.08 14.60 -11.32
C MET A 101 3.57 14.36 -11.03
N LEU A 102 3.91 13.84 -9.85
CA LEU A 102 5.28 13.46 -9.50
C LEU A 102 5.82 12.38 -10.44
N ARG A 103 5.03 11.35 -10.77
CA ARG A 103 5.44 10.30 -11.71
C ARG A 103 5.71 10.85 -13.10
N LEU A 104 4.88 11.76 -13.58
CA LEU A 104 5.04 12.39 -14.90
C LEU A 104 6.23 13.38 -14.91
N ALA A 105 6.50 14.04 -13.79
CA ALA A 105 7.64 14.94 -13.62
C ALA A 105 8.98 14.19 -13.62
N THR A 106 9.04 13.02 -12.98
CA THR A 106 10.28 12.23 -12.83
C THR A 106 10.41 11.07 -13.81
N ALA A 107 9.51 10.95 -14.79
CA ALA A 107 9.51 9.85 -15.75
C ALA A 107 10.80 9.82 -16.58
N ASP A 108 11.54 8.71 -16.53
CA ASP A 108 12.61 8.46 -17.51
C ASP A 108 11.97 8.04 -18.85
N ASN A 109 11.83 9.02 -19.74
CA ASN A 109 11.25 8.84 -21.06
C ASN A 109 12.28 8.41 -22.12
N LYS A 110 13.55 8.22 -21.77
CA LYS A 110 14.61 7.89 -22.75
C LYS A 110 14.27 6.64 -23.56
N LEU A 111 13.79 5.59 -22.89
CA LEU A 111 13.50 4.33 -23.57
C LEU A 111 12.30 4.46 -24.53
N CYS A 112 11.23 5.14 -24.12
CA CYS A 112 10.10 5.36 -25.04
C CYS A 112 10.48 6.30 -26.19
N GLN A 113 11.38 7.26 -25.96
CA GLN A 113 11.88 8.17 -27.00
C GLN A 113 12.72 7.41 -28.02
N LEU A 114 13.62 6.53 -27.55
CA LEU A 114 14.43 5.65 -28.40
C LEU A 114 13.55 4.73 -29.25
N LEU A 115 12.50 4.16 -28.66
CA LEU A 115 11.52 3.31 -29.34
C LEU A 115 10.48 4.09 -30.15
N LYS A 116 10.50 5.43 -30.10
CA LYS A 116 9.54 6.33 -30.74
C LYS A 116 8.08 5.98 -30.44
N ASN A 117 7.81 5.60 -29.19
CA ASN A 117 6.50 5.13 -28.73
C ASN A 117 6.07 5.78 -27.39
N CYS A 118 6.57 6.97 -27.07
CA CYS A 118 6.08 7.73 -25.93
C CYS A 118 4.61 8.13 -26.11
N GLY A 119 3.89 8.20 -25.00
CA GLY A 119 2.51 8.68 -25.01
C GLY A 119 2.45 10.16 -25.37
N LEU A 120 1.27 10.62 -25.82
CA LEU A 120 1.04 12.03 -26.08
C LEU A 120 1.19 12.83 -24.78
N ALA A 121 2.24 13.66 -24.68
CA ALA A 121 2.46 14.52 -23.52
C ALA A 121 1.57 15.76 -23.61
N VAL A 122 0.72 15.99 -22.61
CA VAL A 122 -0.09 17.23 -22.51
C VAL A 122 0.63 18.38 -21.81
N LYS A 123 1.69 18.05 -21.07
CA LYS A 123 2.60 18.95 -20.35
C LYS A 123 3.99 18.32 -20.35
N THR A 124 5.02 19.15 -20.30
CA THR A 124 6.41 18.77 -20.06
C THR A 124 6.60 18.29 -18.62
N SER A 125 7.73 17.64 -18.35
CA SER A 125 8.11 17.20 -17.00
C SER A 125 8.19 18.37 -16.00
N GLU A 126 8.70 19.53 -16.44
CA GLU A 126 8.80 20.74 -15.62
C GLU A 126 7.40 21.31 -15.30
N GLU A 127 6.51 21.40 -16.28
CA GLU A 127 5.13 21.86 -16.05
C GLU A 127 4.33 20.93 -15.11
N TRP A 128 4.62 19.62 -15.12
CA TRP A 128 4.06 18.69 -14.14
C TRP A 128 4.64 18.89 -12.74
N ALA A 129 5.96 19.11 -12.63
CA ALA A 129 6.60 19.44 -11.36
C ALA A 129 6.03 20.73 -10.75
N ASP A 130 5.82 21.77 -11.57
CA ASP A 130 5.20 23.02 -11.14
C ASP A 130 3.75 22.83 -10.71
N SER A 131 2.98 22.02 -11.45
CA SER A 131 1.61 21.68 -11.07
C SER A 131 1.55 20.95 -9.73
N ALA A 132 2.45 19.99 -9.51
CA ALA A 132 2.59 19.26 -8.25
C ALA A 132 2.96 20.20 -7.10
N ARG A 133 3.93 21.11 -7.33
CA ARG A 133 4.39 22.10 -6.34
C ARG A 133 3.27 23.03 -5.93
N ILE A 134 2.60 23.67 -6.89
CA ILE A 134 1.54 24.65 -6.63
C ILE A 134 0.39 24.01 -5.84
N LEU A 135 -0.09 22.84 -6.28
CA LEU A 135 -1.18 22.14 -5.62
C LEU A 135 -0.76 21.60 -4.24
N GLY A 136 0.47 21.09 -4.14
CA GLY A 136 1.06 20.65 -2.88
C GLY A 136 1.16 21.78 -1.86
N GLU A 137 1.70 22.94 -2.25
CA GLU A 137 1.83 24.12 -1.38
C GLU A 137 0.45 24.65 -0.96
N GLN A 138 -0.52 24.68 -1.87
CA GLN A 138 -1.91 25.04 -1.55
C GLN A 138 -2.48 24.11 -0.46
N ARG A 139 -2.35 22.79 -0.62
CA ARG A 139 -2.86 21.82 0.37
C ARG A 139 -2.06 21.86 1.68
N ALA A 140 -0.75 22.07 1.61
CA ALA A 140 0.11 22.22 2.77
C ALA A 140 -0.25 23.46 3.61
N SER A 141 -0.69 24.56 2.97
CA SER A 141 -1.20 25.74 3.69
C SER A 141 -2.45 25.45 4.55
N GLN A 142 -3.16 24.35 4.25
CA GLN A 142 -4.31 23.85 4.99
C GLN A 142 -3.91 22.78 6.03
N ARG A 143 -2.62 22.67 6.36
CA ARG A 143 -2.03 21.67 7.25
C ARG A 143 -2.23 20.22 6.78
N ASN A 144 -2.35 20.00 5.47
CA ASN A 144 -2.39 18.64 4.92
C ASN A 144 -0.99 18.02 4.96
N GLY A 145 -0.79 17.05 5.85
CA GLY A 145 0.51 16.40 6.03
C GLY A 145 0.94 15.49 4.87
N GLU A 146 0.00 14.89 4.14
CA GLU A 146 0.31 14.11 2.93
C GLU A 146 0.85 15.03 1.82
N ALA A 147 0.27 16.22 1.64
CA ALA A 147 0.76 17.20 0.68
C ALA A 147 2.17 17.69 1.02
N MET A 148 2.47 17.88 2.31
CA MET A 148 3.83 18.17 2.77
C MET A 148 4.79 17.01 2.48
N PHE A 149 4.36 15.76 2.66
CA PHE A 149 5.14 14.59 2.27
C PHE A 149 5.39 14.53 0.75
N GLN A 150 4.38 14.82 -0.07
CA GLN A 150 4.51 14.91 -1.53
C GLN A 150 5.48 16.02 -1.97
N LEU A 151 5.52 17.15 -1.26
CA LEU A 151 6.51 18.20 -1.52
C LEU A 151 7.93 17.76 -1.15
N TYR A 152 8.10 16.96 -0.09
CA TYR A 152 9.38 16.30 0.19
C TYR A 152 9.78 15.36 -0.96
N LEU A 153 8.86 14.51 -1.45
CA LEU A 153 9.13 13.63 -2.59
C LEU A 153 9.51 14.39 -3.86
N LEU A 154 8.95 15.58 -4.07
CA LEU A 154 9.26 16.44 -5.22
C LEU A 154 10.65 17.09 -5.10
N THR A 155 11.02 17.54 -3.91
CA THR A 155 12.13 18.49 -3.71
C THR A 155 13.37 17.88 -3.05
N GLY A 156 13.20 16.79 -2.31
CA GLY A 156 14.20 16.26 -1.39
C GLY A 156 14.47 17.13 -0.17
N ASP A 157 13.69 18.20 0.04
CA ASP A 157 13.88 19.12 1.17
C ASP A 157 13.28 18.53 2.45
N LEU A 158 14.15 18.20 3.40
CA LEU A 158 13.80 17.57 4.67
C LEU A 158 12.84 18.43 5.51
N ASP A 159 12.82 19.75 5.33
CA ASP A 159 11.90 20.63 6.05
C ASP A 159 10.42 20.32 5.72
N TRP A 160 10.13 19.88 4.49
CA TRP A 160 8.79 19.42 4.13
C TRP A 160 8.41 18.12 4.83
N LEU A 161 9.35 17.21 5.02
CA LEU A 161 9.13 15.96 5.74
C LEU A 161 8.93 16.21 7.25
N VAL A 162 9.66 17.16 7.83
CA VAL A 162 9.44 17.63 9.20
C VAL A 162 8.05 18.25 9.35
N LYS A 163 7.65 19.15 8.45
CA LYS A 163 6.29 19.73 8.47
C LYS A 163 5.20 18.66 8.33
N SER A 164 5.40 17.66 7.48
CA SER A 164 4.48 16.51 7.33
C SER A 164 4.32 15.74 8.65
N THR A 165 5.44 15.49 9.33
CA THR A 165 5.49 14.86 10.65
C THR A 165 4.76 15.69 11.72
N ASP A 166 4.97 17.00 11.75
CA ASP A 166 4.33 17.95 12.67
C ASP A 166 2.82 18.09 12.43
N ALA A 167 2.38 17.85 11.19
CA ALA A 167 0.97 17.75 10.83
C ALA A 167 0.34 16.40 11.25
N GLY A 168 1.14 15.46 11.77
CA GLY A 168 0.68 14.15 12.25
C GLY A 168 0.50 13.11 11.15
N PHE A 169 1.11 13.28 9.98
CA PHE A 169 1.01 12.30 8.89
C PHE A 169 1.86 11.05 9.19
N PRO A 170 1.27 9.85 9.37
CA PRO A 170 2.00 8.69 9.86
C PRO A 170 3.09 8.18 8.91
N GLU A 171 2.86 8.22 7.60
CA GLU A 171 3.89 7.86 6.62
C GLU A 171 5.04 8.87 6.65
N GLY A 172 4.76 10.17 6.81
CA GLY A 172 5.81 11.18 7.00
C GLY A 172 6.65 10.94 8.26
N GLN A 173 6.02 10.54 9.36
CA GLN A 173 6.70 10.17 10.61
C GLN A 173 7.61 8.95 10.43
N ASP A 174 7.13 7.89 9.77
CA ASP A 174 7.91 6.69 9.48
C ASP A 174 9.11 7.01 8.58
N TRP A 175 8.89 7.76 7.50
CA TRP A 175 9.95 8.17 6.58
C TRP A 175 10.99 9.07 7.25
N LEU A 176 10.59 10.01 8.12
CA LEU A 176 11.54 10.85 8.84
C LEU A 176 12.41 10.04 9.79
N ALA A 177 11.82 9.06 10.48
CA ALA A 177 12.56 8.14 11.34
C ALA A 177 13.62 7.37 10.55
N VAL A 178 13.27 6.85 9.37
CA VAL A 178 14.22 6.18 8.46
C VAL A 178 15.33 7.14 8.01
N GLN A 179 15.00 8.36 7.60
CA GLN A 179 16.00 9.36 7.19
C GLN A 179 16.98 9.68 8.34
N TYR A 180 16.50 9.80 9.58
CA TYR A 180 17.36 10.02 10.75
C TYR A 180 18.22 8.80 11.09
N GLN A 181 17.72 7.57 10.89
CA GLN A 181 18.56 6.37 10.99
C GLN A 181 19.69 6.38 9.95
N GLU A 182 19.43 6.86 8.75
CA GLU A 182 20.40 6.89 7.63
C GLU A 182 21.43 8.02 7.73
N GLY A 183 21.27 8.99 8.63
CA GLY A 183 22.24 10.06 8.80
C GLY A 183 21.67 11.47 8.70
N ALA A 184 20.46 11.65 8.16
CA ALA A 184 19.86 12.96 7.97
C ALA A 184 19.66 13.73 9.29
N GLY A 185 19.56 15.05 9.17
CA GLY A 185 19.37 15.95 10.30
C GLY A 185 20.64 16.20 11.13
N PHE A 186 20.59 17.25 11.95
CA PHE A 186 21.70 17.67 12.81
C PHE A 186 21.34 17.50 14.29
N PHE A 187 22.07 16.63 14.99
CA PHE A 187 21.83 16.29 16.40
C PHE A 187 23.10 16.52 17.21
N LEU A 188 23.14 17.59 18.01
CA LEU A 188 24.31 17.96 18.81
C LEU A 188 24.54 17.07 20.03
N ILE A 189 23.46 16.57 20.62
CA ILE A 189 23.50 15.80 21.86
C ILE A 189 23.47 14.30 21.50
N PRO A 190 24.50 13.52 21.88
CA PRO A 190 24.49 12.07 21.70
C PRO A 190 23.22 11.45 22.30
N GLY A 191 22.61 10.52 21.57
CA GLY A 191 21.37 9.85 22.00
C GLY A 191 20.07 10.56 21.58
N LYS A 192 20.07 11.89 21.33
CA LYS A 192 18.83 12.59 20.91
C LYS A 192 18.28 12.12 19.58
N ARG A 193 19.16 11.71 18.67
CA ARG A 193 18.76 11.10 17.38
C ARG A 193 17.99 9.81 17.60
N ASP A 194 18.52 8.92 18.45
CA ASP A 194 17.88 7.64 18.78
C ASP A 194 16.53 7.83 19.49
N GLU A 195 16.46 8.77 20.44
CA GLU A 195 15.19 9.12 21.11
C GLU A 195 14.13 9.59 20.10
N GLU A 196 14.52 10.42 19.13
CA GLU A 196 13.60 10.97 18.14
C GLU A 196 13.17 9.92 17.11
N ILE A 197 14.08 9.07 16.64
CA ILE A 197 13.75 7.93 15.76
C ILE A 197 12.69 7.05 16.42
N GLU A 198 12.89 6.68 17.68
CA GLU A 198 11.93 5.84 18.40
C GLU A 198 10.58 6.55 18.58
N ARG A 199 10.60 7.84 18.94
CA ARG A 199 9.39 8.64 19.11
C ARG A 199 8.56 8.68 17.82
N LEU A 200 9.21 8.88 16.68
CA LEU A 200 8.57 8.96 15.36
C LEU A 200 7.96 7.61 14.94
N PHE A 201 8.73 6.52 15.04
CA PHE A 201 8.20 5.19 14.75
C PHE A 201 7.02 4.83 15.65
N ARG A 202 7.11 5.12 16.96
CA ARG A 202 5.99 4.91 17.89
C ARG A 202 4.78 5.76 17.52
N ALA A 203 4.96 7.02 17.16
CA ALA A 203 3.85 7.89 16.76
C ALA A 203 3.11 7.32 15.53
N ALA A 204 3.84 6.94 14.49
CA ALA A 204 3.27 6.36 13.28
C ALA A 204 2.58 5.01 13.55
N ALA A 205 3.23 4.13 14.31
CA ALA A 205 2.69 2.83 14.68
C ALA A 205 1.41 2.95 15.54
N HIS A 206 1.38 3.86 16.52
CA HIS A 206 0.18 4.14 17.33
C HIS A 206 -0.94 4.81 16.53
N ALA A 207 -0.62 5.54 15.46
CA ALA A 207 -1.60 6.05 14.50
C ALA A 207 -2.14 4.98 13.54
N GLY A 208 -1.70 3.72 13.67
CA GLY A 208 -2.17 2.59 12.87
C GLY A 208 -1.40 2.40 11.56
N TYR A 209 -0.29 3.09 11.34
CA TYR A 209 0.54 2.90 10.15
C TYR A 209 1.35 1.61 10.27
N VAL A 210 0.89 0.58 9.56
CA VAL A 210 1.42 -0.79 9.68
C VAL A 210 2.90 -0.91 9.31
N PRO A 211 3.43 -0.24 8.27
CA PRO A 211 4.88 -0.25 7.99
C PRO A 211 5.71 0.23 9.19
N ALA A 212 5.27 1.27 9.89
CA ALA A 212 5.96 1.76 11.10
C ALA A 212 5.95 0.75 12.25
N MET A 213 4.91 -0.09 12.39
CA MET A 213 4.93 -1.18 13.38
C MET A 213 6.08 -2.16 13.09
N GLY A 214 6.29 -2.50 11.81
CA GLY A 214 7.40 -3.34 11.37
C GLY A 214 8.76 -2.68 11.59
N ASN A 215 8.91 -1.42 11.17
CA ASN A 215 10.14 -0.65 11.33
C ASN A 215 10.49 -0.43 12.81
N LEU A 216 9.51 -0.12 13.65
CA LEU A 216 9.67 -0.01 15.10
C LEU A 216 10.16 -1.31 15.70
N ALA A 217 9.59 -2.45 15.31
CA ALA A 217 10.03 -3.74 15.80
C ALA A 217 11.50 -4.03 15.43
N MET A 218 11.90 -3.70 14.19
CA MET A 218 13.29 -3.85 13.74
C MET A 218 14.24 -2.89 14.48
N TYR A 219 13.80 -1.66 14.72
CA TYR A 219 14.54 -0.69 15.52
C TYR A 219 14.77 -1.19 16.96
N LEU A 220 13.72 -1.64 17.64
CA LEU A 220 13.80 -2.18 19.00
C LEU A 220 14.69 -3.43 19.06
N LEU A 221 14.63 -4.30 18.05
CA LEU A 221 15.54 -5.44 17.94
C LEU A 221 17.01 -4.99 17.87
N SER A 222 17.30 -3.92 17.12
CA SER A 222 18.66 -3.35 17.05
C SER A 222 19.14 -2.77 18.39
N LYS A 223 18.20 -2.28 19.22
CA LYS A 223 18.44 -1.82 20.60
C LYS A 223 18.42 -2.95 21.63
N LYS A 224 18.25 -4.21 21.20
CA LYS A 224 18.15 -5.41 22.05
C LYS A 224 16.90 -5.41 22.96
N ASP A 225 15.89 -4.60 22.67
CA ASP A 225 14.57 -4.71 23.29
C ASP A 225 13.75 -5.81 22.57
N LEU A 226 14.01 -7.04 22.99
CA LEU A 226 13.44 -8.24 22.38
C LEU A 226 11.93 -8.35 22.62
N VAL A 227 11.47 -7.97 23.82
CA VAL A 227 10.05 -8.02 24.20
C VAL A 227 9.26 -6.95 23.43
N GLY A 228 9.78 -5.73 23.38
CA GLY A 228 9.18 -4.65 22.60
C GLY A 228 9.09 -4.99 21.11
N ALA A 229 10.18 -5.54 20.54
CA ALA A 229 10.19 -6.01 19.15
C ALA A 229 9.15 -7.12 18.90
N GLY A 230 9.05 -8.12 19.80
CA GLY A 230 8.06 -9.20 19.70
C GLY A 230 6.62 -8.68 19.70
N ASN A 231 6.30 -7.72 20.57
CA ASN A 231 4.98 -7.10 20.65
C ASN A 231 4.60 -6.36 19.35
N TRP A 232 5.52 -5.58 18.78
CA TRP A 232 5.24 -4.83 17.55
C TRP A 232 5.23 -5.69 16.29
N ILE A 233 6.05 -6.76 16.21
CA ILE A 233 5.91 -7.76 15.14
C ILE A 233 4.55 -8.45 15.20
N LYS A 234 4.08 -8.83 16.39
CA LYS A 234 2.74 -9.40 16.55
C LYS A 234 1.68 -8.41 16.08
N ALA A 235 1.74 -7.15 16.52
CA ALA A 235 0.79 -6.12 16.11
C ALA A 235 0.77 -5.90 14.59
N ALA A 236 1.94 -5.80 13.95
CA ALA A 236 2.04 -5.68 12.49
C ALA A 236 1.48 -6.90 11.75
N ALA A 237 1.75 -8.12 12.27
CA ALA A 237 1.24 -9.36 11.71
C ALA A 237 -0.29 -9.44 11.79
N GLU A 238 -0.88 -9.04 12.92
CA GLU A 238 -2.33 -8.95 13.12
C GLU A 238 -3.00 -7.95 12.16
N HIS A 239 -2.24 -6.96 11.64
CA HIS A 239 -2.70 -6.04 10.61
C HIS A 239 -2.32 -6.47 9.18
N GLY A 240 -1.89 -7.72 8.99
CA GLY A 240 -1.65 -8.32 7.68
C GLY A 240 -0.27 -8.04 7.07
N HIS A 241 0.68 -7.44 7.81
CA HIS A 241 2.01 -7.15 7.28
C HIS A 241 2.78 -8.42 6.94
N PHE A 242 3.02 -8.67 5.65
CA PHE A 242 3.60 -9.91 5.12
C PHE A 242 4.93 -10.27 5.80
N GLY A 243 5.84 -9.30 5.91
CA GLY A 243 7.15 -9.51 6.56
C GLY A 243 7.04 -9.76 8.07
N ALA A 244 5.99 -9.24 8.71
CA ALA A 244 5.77 -9.42 10.15
C ALA A 244 5.11 -10.78 10.43
N VAL A 245 4.16 -11.22 9.59
CA VAL A 245 3.61 -12.59 9.66
C VAL A 245 4.74 -13.63 9.51
N SER A 246 5.67 -13.41 8.59
CA SER A 246 6.87 -14.25 8.41
C SER A 246 7.73 -14.30 9.67
N SER A 247 8.02 -13.14 10.27
CA SER A 247 8.81 -13.05 11.49
C SER A 247 8.07 -13.67 12.69
N TYR A 248 6.78 -13.39 12.83
CA TYR A 248 5.95 -13.89 13.92
C TYR A 248 5.80 -15.41 13.87
N GLY A 249 5.58 -15.99 12.69
CA GLY A 249 5.57 -17.44 12.50
C GLY A 249 6.93 -18.08 12.83
N ALA A 250 8.03 -17.54 12.29
CA ALA A 250 9.37 -18.09 12.53
C ALA A 250 9.80 -18.00 14.01
N TRP A 251 9.47 -16.90 14.68
CA TRP A 251 9.82 -16.70 16.09
C TRP A 251 8.92 -17.49 17.04
N SER A 252 7.64 -17.70 16.70
CA SER A 252 6.76 -18.60 17.46
C SER A 252 7.23 -20.06 17.40
N ALA A 253 7.96 -20.45 16.35
CA ALA A 253 8.61 -21.76 16.25
C ALA A 253 10.00 -21.82 16.89
N HIS A 254 10.47 -20.76 17.54
CA HIS A 254 11.85 -20.65 18.06
C HIS A 254 12.93 -20.90 16.99
N ALA A 255 12.64 -20.55 15.73
CA ALA A 255 13.49 -20.83 14.57
C ALA A 255 13.84 -19.56 13.78
N PRO A 256 14.53 -18.57 14.39
CA PRO A 256 15.24 -18.61 15.69
C PRO A 256 14.47 -18.01 16.88
N ASP A 257 14.75 -18.48 18.11
CA ASP A 257 14.29 -17.82 19.34
C ASP A 257 15.05 -16.52 19.56
N ARG A 258 14.41 -15.40 19.23
CA ARG A 258 15.03 -14.06 19.29
C ARG A 258 14.27 -13.05 20.11
N VAL A 259 13.00 -13.27 20.41
CA VAL A 259 12.11 -12.21 20.89
C VAL A 259 11.29 -12.59 22.12
N GLY A 260 11.57 -13.73 22.74
CA GLY A 260 10.90 -14.16 23.97
C GLY A 260 9.41 -14.50 23.79
N LEU A 261 8.99 -14.80 22.56
CA LEU A 261 7.66 -15.34 22.31
C LEU A 261 7.59 -16.80 22.82
N PRO A 262 6.49 -17.22 23.47
CA PRO A 262 6.30 -18.62 23.82
C PRO A 262 6.35 -19.53 22.60
N LEU A 263 6.92 -20.72 22.74
CA LEU A 263 6.91 -21.74 21.70
C LEU A 263 5.46 -22.14 21.38
N ASP A 264 5.06 -21.98 20.13
CA ASP A 264 3.75 -22.34 19.62
C ASP A 264 3.87 -22.81 18.17
N LEU A 265 4.10 -24.11 18.00
CA LEU A 265 4.33 -24.73 16.70
C LEU A 265 3.07 -24.73 15.82
N VAL A 266 1.88 -24.83 16.41
CA VAL A 266 0.60 -24.80 15.67
C VAL A 266 0.39 -23.42 15.05
N LYS A 267 0.52 -22.36 15.86
CA LYS A 267 0.46 -20.97 15.36
C LYS A 267 1.55 -20.71 14.33
N ALA A 268 2.79 -21.12 14.63
CA ALA A 268 3.92 -20.91 13.74
C ALA A 268 3.69 -21.55 12.37
N TYR A 269 3.26 -22.81 12.35
CA TYR A 269 2.93 -23.51 11.12
C TYR A 269 1.81 -22.81 10.37
N GLY A 270 0.72 -22.45 11.04
CA GLY A 270 -0.42 -21.77 10.40
C GLY A 270 -0.06 -20.42 9.77
N LEU A 271 0.71 -19.58 10.48
CA LEU A 271 1.17 -18.29 9.93
C LEU A 271 2.08 -18.46 8.72
N ILE A 272 3.01 -19.43 8.75
CA ILE A 272 3.88 -19.71 7.60
C ILE A 272 3.10 -20.37 6.45
N TYR A 273 2.05 -21.15 6.76
CA TYR A 273 1.16 -21.77 5.78
C TYR A 273 0.43 -20.71 4.95
N LEU A 274 -0.06 -19.63 5.60
CA LEU A 274 -0.63 -18.48 4.89
C LEU A 274 0.32 -17.86 3.86
N LEU A 275 1.61 -17.77 4.19
CA LEU A 275 2.62 -17.19 3.29
C LEU A 275 2.91 -18.12 2.11
N ALA A 276 2.93 -19.44 2.33
CA ALA A 276 3.12 -20.42 1.27
C ALA A 276 1.92 -20.43 0.30
N GLU A 277 0.69 -20.32 0.80
CA GLU A 277 -0.49 -20.20 -0.06
C GLU A 277 -0.53 -18.89 -0.84
N ALA A 278 -0.05 -17.80 -0.22
CA ALA A 278 0.04 -16.49 -0.85
C ALA A 278 1.05 -16.46 -2.01
N GLU A 279 2.16 -17.18 -1.88
CA GLU A 279 3.25 -17.22 -2.87
C GLU A 279 3.70 -18.67 -3.13
N PRO A 280 2.89 -19.46 -3.85
CA PRO A 280 3.18 -20.87 -4.05
C PRO A 280 4.44 -21.06 -4.92
N GLY A 281 5.35 -21.90 -4.45
CA GLY A 281 6.52 -22.32 -5.19
C GLY A 281 7.37 -23.32 -4.41
N ALA A 282 7.84 -24.39 -5.06
CA ALA A 282 8.63 -25.43 -4.38
C ALA A 282 9.92 -24.91 -3.70
N TYR A 283 10.42 -23.74 -4.13
CA TYR A 283 11.54 -23.01 -3.53
C TYR A 283 11.11 -21.65 -2.94
N GLY A 284 9.84 -21.49 -2.59
CA GLY A 284 9.35 -20.34 -1.86
C GLY A 284 9.89 -20.30 -0.44
N TYR A 285 9.91 -19.12 0.16
CA TYR A 285 10.31 -18.98 1.56
C TYR A 285 9.35 -19.74 2.50
N GLY A 286 8.04 -19.67 2.23
CA GLY A 286 6.99 -20.31 3.02
C GLY A 286 7.17 -21.83 3.09
N GLU A 287 7.27 -22.50 1.94
CA GLU A 287 7.39 -23.95 1.83
C GLU A 287 8.67 -24.48 2.50
N ARG A 288 9.80 -23.80 2.31
CA ARG A 288 11.05 -24.17 3.00
C ARG A 288 10.94 -24.05 4.52
N LYS A 289 10.21 -23.04 5.01
CA LYS A 289 9.99 -22.84 6.45
C LYS A 289 8.97 -23.86 6.98
N LEU A 290 7.89 -24.14 6.26
CA LEU A 290 6.92 -25.19 6.60
C LEU A 290 7.62 -26.52 6.82
N LYS A 291 8.50 -26.94 5.89
CA LYS A 291 9.25 -28.19 6.03
C LYS A 291 10.04 -28.26 7.35
N LYS A 292 10.76 -27.17 7.68
CA LYS A 292 11.55 -27.11 8.93
C LYS A 292 10.67 -27.15 10.17
N ILE A 293 9.51 -26.53 10.13
CA ILE A 293 8.58 -26.48 11.27
C ILE A 293 7.85 -27.83 11.41
N SER A 294 7.44 -28.45 10.31
CA SER A 294 6.78 -29.77 10.31
C SER A 294 7.68 -30.88 10.86
N ASP A 295 9.01 -30.79 10.65
CA ASP A 295 9.97 -31.76 11.22
C ASP A 295 9.94 -31.80 12.77
N MET A 296 9.32 -30.80 13.42
CA MET A 296 9.17 -30.70 14.89
C MET A 296 7.74 -30.97 15.37
N MET A 297 6.83 -31.38 14.48
CA MET A 297 5.39 -31.48 14.76
C MET A 297 4.84 -32.87 14.49
N SER A 298 3.74 -33.24 15.16
CA SER A 298 2.91 -34.38 14.76
C SER A 298 1.95 -34.02 13.63
N ASP A 299 1.38 -35.04 12.97
CA ASP A 299 0.36 -34.85 11.93
C ASP A 299 -0.87 -34.09 12.47
N GLU A 300 -1.29 -34.37 13.72
CA GLU A 300 -2.40 -33.65 14.35
C GLU A 300 -2.08 -32.17 14.57
N GLN A 301 -0.83 -31.85 14.95
CA GLN A 301 -0.40 -30.46 15.10
C GLN A 301 -0.33 -29.73 13.76
N ILE A 302 0.06 -30.43 12.68
CA ILE A 302 0.08 -29.87 11.32
C ILE A 302 -1.35 -29.54 10.86
N GLU A 303 -2.31 -30.45 11.05
CA GLU A 303 -3.71 -30.19 10.72
C GLU A 303 -4.31 -29.07 11.58
N ALA A 304 -3.96 -29.00 12.87
CA ALA A 304 -4.32 -27.87 13.73
C ALA A 304 -3.73 -26.55 13.22
N GLY A 305 -2.51 -26.56 12.69
CA GLY A 305 -1.87 -25.38 12.11
C GLY A 305 -2.58 -24.89 10.84
N LYS A 306 -3.02 -25.80 9.98
CA LYS A 306 -3.86 -25.46 8.81
C LYS A 306 -5.21 -24.89 9.25
N ALA A 307 -5.85 -25.49 10.24
CA ALA A 307 -7.11 -24.97 10.80
C ALA A 307 -6.93 -23.57 11.42
N PHE A 308 -5.81 -23.33 12.10
CA PHE A 308 -5.45 -22.00 12.60
C PHE A 308 -5.31 -20.97 11.46
N ALA A 309 -4.67 -21.34 10.34
CA ALA A 309 -4.52 -20.46 9.19
C ALA A 309 -5.89 -20.07 8.59
N GLU A 310 -6.81 -21.02 8.46
CA GLU A 310 -8.17 -20.75 7.97
C GLU A 310 -8.95 -19.81 8.90
N GLU A 311 -8.77 -19.94 10.22
CA GLU A 311 -9.39 -19.02 11.17
C GLU A 311 -8.74 -17.63 11.14
N TRP A 312 -7.42 -17.57 10.95
CA TRP A 312 -6.69 -16.30 10.81
C TRP A 312 -7.21 -15.49 9.62
N LYS A 313 -7.43 -16.12 8.46
CA LYS A 313 -7.98 -15.46 7.26
C LYS A 313 -9.35 -14.82 7.49
N LYS A 314 -10.18 -15.39 8.39
CA LYS A 314 -11.53 -14.87 8.69
C LYS A 314 -11.50 -13.70 9.66
N THR A 315 -10.51 -13.68 10.55
CA THR A 315 -10.46 -12.78 11.71
C THR A 315 -9.49 -11.60 11.52
N HIS A 316 -8.59 -11.68 10.53
CA HIS A 316 -7.57 -10.67 10.28
C HIS A 316 -7.64 -10.14 8.84
N PRO A 317 -7.10 -8.93 8.58
CA PRO A 317 -6.96 -8.40 7.23
C PRO A 317 -6.13 -9.32 6.32
N PRO A 318 -6.34 -9.25 4.99
CA PRO A 318 -5.50 -9.96 4.03
C PRO A 318 -4.02 -9.58 4.17
N LEU A 319 -3.15 -10.50 3.75
CA LEU A 319 -1.72 -10.24 3.68
C LEU A 319 -1.43 -9.07 2.73
N SER A 320 -0.57 -8.16 3.18
CA SER A 320 -0.16 -6.96 2.46
C SER A 320 1.32 -6.70 2.69
N ARG A 321 2.01 -6.30 1.63
CA ARG A 321 3.38 -5.79 1.67
C ARG A 321 3.44 -4.30 1.94
N PHE A 322 2.29 -3.63 1.95
CA PHE A 322 2.17 -2.19 2.12
C PHE A 322 3.15 -1.46 1.20
N LEU A 323 3.03 -1.73 -0.10
CA LEU A 323 3.92 -1.12 -1.09
C LEU A 323 3.79 0.41 -0.97
N PRO A 324 4.91 1.15 -0.89
CA PRO A 324 4.85 2.60 -0.75
C PRO A 324 4.11 3.17 -1.95
N LYS A 325 3.23 4.15 -1.71
CA LYS A 325 2.41 4.72 -2.78
C LYS A 325 3.29 5.32 -3.87
N TYR A 326 4.41 5.93 -3.50
CA TYR A 326 5.41 6.49 -4.40
C TYR A 326 6.81 6.02 -4.00
N GLY A 327 7.68 5.77 -4.98
CA GLY A 327 8.97 5.08 -4.81
C GLY A 327 9.22 4.13 -5.99
N PHE A 328 10.34 3.38 -5.98
CA PHE A 328 10.79 2.40 -7.01
C PHE A 328 9.98 2.26 -8.31
#